data_AF-A0A6L7JFW5-F1
#
_entry.id   AF-A0A6L7JFW5-F1
#
_cell.length_a   1.000
_cell.length_b   1.000
_cell.length_c   1.000
_cell.angle_alpha   90.00
_cell.angle_beta   90.00
_cell.angle_gamma   90.00
#
_symmetry.space_group_name_H-M   'P 1'
#
loop_
_entity.id
_entity.type
_entity.pdbx_description
1 polymer ?
#
loop_
_entity_poly.entity_id
_entity_poly.type
_entity_poly.pdbx_seq_one_letter_code
_entity_poly.pdbx_strand_id
1 'polypeptide(L)'
;MNSTSLLQTEIEGLELLSRGKVRDIYAVGEDRLLLVTSDRLSAYDVVLPDPIPGKGAVLNLLSAFWLERTRDIIANHLISTDVADMDLPAGADPDQLRDRSMLVHRTEPVLVECVARGYITGSAWSEYRRDGTVCGIKLPAGLVEAQKLPEPIFTPATKAQTGHDENISYEQMVDIVGGDLG
;
A
#
# COMPACT_ATOMS: atom_id res chain seq x y z
N MET A 1 -9.73 2.97 -27.67
CA MET A 1 -10.59 2.92 -26.47
C MET A 1 -10.39 4.22 -25.73
N ASN A 2 -11.41 5.07 -25.65
CA ASN A 2 -11.36 6.24 -24.77
C ASN A 2 -11.47 5.72 -23.34
N SER A 3 -10.34 5.50 -22.69
CA SER A 3 -10.32 5.15 -21.26
C SER A 3 -10.67 6.40 -20.47
N THR A 4 -11.96 6.57 -20.15
CA THR A 4 -12.40 7.57 -19.18
C THR A 4 -11.70 7.27 -17.85
N SER A 5 -11.02 8.27 -17.28
CA SER A 5 -10.31 8.09 -16.00
C SER A 5 -11.30 7.89 -14.86
N LEU A 6 -11.05 6.92 -13.99
CA LEU A 6 -11.85 6.73 -12.79
C LEU A 6 -11.26 7.52 -11.63
N LEU A 7 -11.88 8.65 -11.28
CA LEU A 7 -11.45 9.46 -10.14
C LEU A 7 -12.01 8.95 -8.83
N GLN A 8 -13.27 8.57 -8.77
CA GLN A 8 -13.91 8.04 -7.57
C GLN A 8 -15.04 7.08 -7.97
N THR A 9 -15.42 6.22 -7.03
CA THR A 9 -16.56 5.32 -7.19
C THR A 9 -17.70 5.71 -6.25
N GLU A 10 -18.91 5.41 -6.67
CA GLU A 10 -20.11 5.43 -5.83
C GLU A 10 -20.88 4.17 -6.18
N ILE A 11 -20.91 3.19 -5.27
CA ILE A 11 -21.58 1.90 -5.47
C ILE A 11 -22.79 1.86 -4.55
N GLU A 12 -23.97 2.17 -5.10
CA GLU A 12 -25.21 2.12 -4.34
C GLU A 12 -25.44 0.71 -3.77
N GLY A 13 -25.72 0.63 -2.47
CA GLY A 13 -25.89 -0.64 -1.76
C GLY A 13 -24.63 -1.19 -1.09
N LEU A 14 -23.46 -0.57 -1.27
CA LEU A 14 -22.27 -0.85 -0.47
C LEU A 14 -21.90 0.33 0.43
N GLU A 15 -21.50 0.03 1.67
CA GLU A 15 -21.00 1.03 2.61
C GLU A 15 -19.57 1.44 2.24
N LEU A 16 -19.37 2.72 1.91
CA LEU A 16 -18.03 3.29 1.73
C LEU A 16 -17.39 3.55 3.09
N LEU A 17 -16.39 2.75 3.45
CA LEU A 17 -15.67 2.88 4.72
C LEU A 17 -14.64 4.01 4.70
N SER A 18 -13.92 4.13 3.58
CA SER A 18 -12.91 5.17 3.44
C SER A 18 -12.54 5.44 1.99
N ARG A 19 -12.07 6.67 1.75
CA ARG A 19 -11.46 7.11 0.50
C ARG A 19 -10.06 7.62 0.79
N GLY A 20 -9.06 6.80 0.46
CA GLY A 20 -7.66 7.19 0.54
C GLY A 20 -7.22 8.01 -0.66
N LYS A 21 -5.93 8.32 -0.73
CA LYS A 21 -5.32 9.06 -1.85
C LYS A 21 -5.63 8.41 -3.21
N VAL A 22 -5.57 7.07 -3.28
CA VAL A 22 -5.69 6.33 -4.55
C VAL A 22 -6.72 5.19 -4.54
N ARG A 23 -7.27 4.80 -3.39
CA ARG A 23 -8.24 3.70 -3.28
C ARG A 23 -9.52 4.15 -2.59
N ASP A 24 -10.63 3.61 -3.04
CA ASP A 24 -11.91 3.62 -2.34
C ASP A 24 -12.12 2.23 -1.74
N ILE A 25 -12.61 2.16 -0.49
CA ILE A 25 -12.74 0.91 0.28
C ILE A 25 -14.20 0.75 0.72
N TYR A 26 -14.83 -0.34 0.31
CA TYR A 26 -16.20 -0.67 0.69
C TYR A 26 -16.27 -1.90 1.58
N ALA A 27 -17.24 -1.95 2.47
CA ALA A 27 -17.60 -3.17 3.18
C ALA A 27 -18.37 -4.14 2.26
N VAL A 28 -18.02 -5.43 2.31
CA VAL A 28 -18.78 -6.52 1.66
C VAL A 28 -19.10 -7.57 2.72
N GLY A 29 -20.33 -7.55 3.24
CA GLY A 29 -20.65 -8.33 4.44
C GLY A 29 -19.84 -7.88 5.67
N GLU A 30 -19.61 -8.80 6.60
CA GLU A 30 -18.95 -8.50 7.88
C GLU A 30 -17.42 -8.64 7.82
N ASP A 31 -16.92 -9.58 7.01
CA ASP A 31 -15.54 -10.07 7.05
C ASP A 31 -14.74 -9.80 5.76
N ARG A 32 -15.33 -9.10 4.77
CA ARG A 32 -14.67 -8.80 3.50
C ARG A 32 -14.71 -7.31 3.18
N LEU A 33 -13.76 -6.90 2.36
CA LEU A 33 -13.64 -5.55 1.82
C LEU A 33 -13.51 -5.60 0.30
N LEU A 34 -14.14 -4.65 -0.38
CA LEU A 34 -13.88 -4.37 -1.79
C LEU A 34 -12.94 -3.17 -1.87
N LEU A 35 -11.74 -3.39 -2.41
CA LEU A 35 -10.76 -2.35 -2.68
C LEU A 35 -10.84 -1.94 -4.14
N VAL A 36 -11.17 -0.69 -4.42
CA VAL A 36 -11.19 -0.14 -5.79
C VAL A 36 -10.05 0.86 -5.98
N THR A 37 -9.14 0.56 -6.91
CA THR A 37 -7.99 1.42 -7.21
C THR A 37 -8.34 2.44 -8.30
N SER A 38 -8.32 3.71 -7.94
CA SER A 38 -8.59 4.83 -8.84
C SER A 38 -7.39 5.21 -9.71
N ASP A 39 -7.66 6.09 -10.68
CA ASP A 39 -6.65 6.71 -11.54
C ASP A 39 -6.05 7.99 -10.91
N ARG A 40 -6.47 8.35 -9.68
CA ARG A 40 -5.88 9.44 -8.88
C ARG A 40 -4.41 9.19 -8.58
N LEU A 41 -3.61 10.24 -8.61
CA LEU A 41 -2.19 10.25 -8.25
C LEU A 41 -1.97 11.22 -7.09
N SER A 42 -1.03 10.92 -6.20
CA SER A 42 -0.61 11.86 -5.15
C SER A 42 0.89 12.08 -5.16
N ALA A 43 1.33 13.29 -4.86
CA ALA A 43 2.72 13.65 -4.63
C ALA A 43 2.79 14.60 -3.43
N TYR A 44 3.80 14.42 -2.56
CA TYR A 44 3.96 15.20 -1.33
C TYR A 44 2.66 15.30 -0.50
N ASP A 45 2.00 14.15 -0.32
CA ASP A 45 0.73 14.01 0.41
C ASP A 45 -0.48 14.77 -0.17
N VAL A 46 -0.35 15.36 -1.35
CA VAL A 46 -1.44 16.04 -2.06
C VAL A 46 -1.91 15.20 -3.24
N VAL A 47 -3.23 14.99 -3.36
CA VAL A 47 -3.84 14.38 -4.55
C VAL A 47 -3.83 15.40 -5.68
N LEU A 48 -3.25 15.02 -6.82
CA LEU A 48 -3.14 15.87 -7.99
C LEU A 48 -4.49 15.97 -8.72
N PRO A 49 -4.79 17.09 -9.39
CA PRO A 49 -6.06 17.27 -10.09
C PRO A 49 -6.18 16.37 -11.33
N ASP A 50 -5.06 16.08 -12.00
CA ASP A 50 -5.04 15.30 -13.24
C ASP A 50 -4.79 13.81 -12.96
N PRO A 51 -5.72 12.91 -13.35
CA PRO A 51 -5.53 11.47 -13.22
C PRO A 51 -4.59 10.92 -14.29
N ILE A 52 -4.10 9.69 -14.07
CA ILE A 52 -3.42 8.90 -15.08
C ILE A 52 -4.38 7.78 -15.54
N PRO A 53 -4.99 7.90 -16.74
CA PRO A 53 -5.94 6.90 -17.23
C PRO A 53 -5.37 5.48 -17.20
N GLY A 54 -6.11 4.53 -16.62
CA GLY A 54 -5.72 3.12 -16.55
C GLY A 54 -4.68 2.78 -15.48
N LYS A 55 -4.14 3.76 -14.76
CA LYS A 55 -3.20 3.52 -13.65
C LYS A 55 -3.79 2.58 -12.60
N GLY A 56 -5.06 2.78 -12.23
CA GLY A 56 -5.70 1.99 -11.20
C GLY A 56 -5.74 0.50 -11.52
N ALA A 57 -6.03 0.16 -12.78
CA ALA A 57 -6.01 -1.22 -13.26
C ALA A 57 -4.60 -1.81 -13.22
N VAL A 58 -3.59 -1.10 -13.73
CA VAL A 58 -2.19 -1.57 -13.72
C VAL A 58 -1.70 -1.83 -12.30
N LEU A 59 -1.96 -0.92 -11.35
CA LEU A 59 -1.52 -1.07 -9.96
C LEU A 59 -2.25 -2.20 -9.22
N ASN A 60 -3.55 -2.39 -9.50
CA ASN A 60 -4.33 -3.48 -8.94
C ASN A 60 -3.81 -4.84 -9.43
N LEU A 61 -3.62 -5.00 -10.75
CA LEU A 61 -3.08 -6.24 -11.33
C LEU A 61 -1.65 -6.52 -10.89
N LEU A 62 -0.80 -5.49 -10.76
CA LEU A 62 0.55 -5.66 -10.20
C LEU A 62 0.52 -6.12 -8.74
N SER A 63 -0.41 -5.58 -7.94
CA SER A 63 -0.60 -6.02 -6.56
C SER A 63 -1.05 -7.49 -6.51
N ALA A 64 -2.04 -7.86 -7.33
CA ALA A 64 -2.53 -9.24 -7.42
C ALA A 64 -1.44 -10.21 -7.86
N PHE A 65 -0.61 -9.83 -8.85
CA PHE A 65 0.54 -10.62 -9.27
C PHE A 65 1.49 -10.93 -8.09
N TRP A 66 1.86 -9.91 -7.31
CA TRP A 66 2.77 -10.12 -6.18
C TRP A 66 2.14 -10.92 -5.05
N LEU A 67 0.87 -10.66 -4.72
CA LEU A 67 0.13 -11.40 -3.69
C LEU A 67 0.04 -12.90 -4.02
N GLU A 68 -0.21 -13.24 -5.28
CA GLU A 68 -0.18 -14.65 -5.71
C GLU A 68 1.24 -15.21 -5.68
N ARG A 69 2.23 -14.44 -6.14
CA ARG A 69 3.62 -14.88 -6.27
C ARG A 69 4.33 -15.16 -4.94
N THR A 70 3.84 -14.57 -3.84
CA THR A 70 4.40 -14.70 -2.48
C THR A 70 3.50 -15.47 -1.52
N ARG A 71 2.40 -16.06 -2.01
CA ARG A 71 1.41 -16.77 -1.19
C ARG A 71 1.99 -17.97 -0.43
N ASP A 72 3.04 -18.59 -0.96
CA ASP A 72 3.79 -19.69 -0.35
C ASP A 72 4.76 -19.23 0.77
N ILE A 73 5.06 -17.93 0.83
CA ILE A 73 5.93 -17.32 1.84
C ILE A 73 5.12 -16.86 3.05
N ILE A 74 4.00 -16.16 2.80
CA ILE A 74 3.12 -15.64 3.85
C ILE A 74 1.68 -15.57 3.36
N ALA A 75 0.72 -15.82 4.25
CA ALA A 75 -0.68 -15.58 3.98
C ALA A 75 -0.91 -14.10 3.66
N ASN A 76 -1.84 -13.82 2.75
CA ASN A 76 -2.24 -12.48 2.41
C ASN A 76 -3.76 -12.37 2.31
N HIS A 77 -4.26 -11.13 2.23
CA HIS A 77 -5.69 -10.87 2.33
C HIS A 77 -6.49 -11.12 1.05
N LEU A 78 -5.87 -11.47 -0.09
CA LEU A 78 -6.56 -11.55 -1.38
C LEU A 78 -7.54 -12.73 -1.42
N ILE A 79 -8.79 -12.45 -1.76
CA ILE A 79 -9.82 -13.47 -2.03
C ILE A 79 -9.95 -13.65 -3.55
N SER A 80 -10.23 -12.58 -4.29
CA SER A 80 -10.39 -12.63 -5.74
C SER A 80 -10.17 -11.26 -6.39
N THR A 81 -9.78 -11.27 -7.66
CA THR A 81 -9.80 -10.09 -8.56
C THR A 81 -10.89 -10.19 -9.61
N ASP A 82 -11.63 -11.31 -9.67
CA ASP A 82 -12.75 -11.46 -10.59
C ASP A 82 -13.97 -10.72 -10.02
N VAL A 83 -14.55 -9.84 -10.86
CA VAL A 83 -15.73 -9.06 -10.50
C VAL A 83 -16.94 -9.95 -10.21
N ALA A 84 -17.00 -11.15 -10.81
CA ALA A 84 -18.05 -12.12 -10.55
C ALA A 84 -18.09 -12.60 -9.09
N ASP A 85 -16.96 -12.54 -8.37
CA ASP A 85 -16.84 -13.00 -6.99
C ASP A 85 -17.16 -11.90 -5.96
N MET A 86 -17.41 -10.66 -6.39
CA MET A 86 -17.46 -9.48 -5.51
C MET A 86 -18.83 -9.22 -4.85
N ASP A 87 -19.83 -10.09 -5.06
CA ASP A 87 -21.19 -9.95 -4.53
C ASP A 87 -21.80 -8.56 -4.75
N LEU A 88 -21.61 -8.00 -5.95
CA LEU A 88 -21.99 -6.62 -6.24
C LEU A 88 -23.52 -6.43 -6.25
N PRO A 89 -24.02 -5.30 -5.73
CA PRO A 89 -25.44 -4.95 -5.84
C PRO A 89 -25.82 -4.71 -7.31
N ALA A 90 -27.11 -4.90 -7.63
CA ALA A 90 -27.62 -4.84 -9.01
C ALA A 90 -27.37 -3.49 -9.74
N GLY A 91 -27.13 -2.40 -9.00
CA GLY A 91 -26.83 -1.07 -9.55
C GLY A 91 -25.34 -0.82 -9.79
N ALA A 92 -24.44 -1.73 -9.40
CA ALA A 92 -23.01 -1.58 -9.65
C ALA A 92 -22.70 -1.76 -11.14
N ASP A 93 -21.66 -1.06 -11.62
CA ASP A 93 -21.12 -1.22 -12.97
C ASP A 93 -19.90 -2.16 -12.93
N PRO A 94 -20.03 -3.42 -13.39
CA PRO A 94 -18.92 -4.37 -13.36
C PRO A 94 -17.73 -3.94 -14.24
N ASP A 95 -17.99 -3.22 -15.33
CA ASP A 95 -16.94 -2.79 -16.26
C ASP A 95 -16.12 -1.62 -15.70
N GLN A 96 -16.74 -0.77 -14.87
CA GLN A 96 -16.00 0.23 -14.10
C GLN A 96 -15.01 -0.42 -13.11
N LEU A 97 -15.37 -1.58 -12.54
CA LEU A 97 -14.62 -2.25 -11.48
C LEU A 97 -13.58 -3.25 -12.00
N ARG A 98 -13.75 -3.74 -13.22
CA ARG A 98 -12.86 -4.72 -13.88
C ARG A 98 -11.41 -4.26 -13.85
N ASP A 99 -10.51 -5.21 -13.57
CA ASP A 99 -9.05 -5.07 -13.49
C ASP A 99 -8.51 -4.11 -12.42
N ARG A 100 -9.35 -3.27 -11.82
CA ARG A 100 -8.95 -2.26 -10.82
C ARG A 100 -9.49 -2.53 -9.42
N SER A 101 -10.22 -3.62 -9.24
CA SER A 101 -10.81 -4.00 -7.95
C SER A 101 -10.29 -5.34 -7.47
N MET A 102 -10.28 -5.53 -6.15
CA MET A 102 -10.02 -6.81 -5.51
C MET A 102 -10.92 -6.97 -4.29
N LEU A 103 -11.45 -8.17 -4.11
CA LEU A 103 -12.11 -8.61 -2.90
C LEU A 103 -11.05 -9.18 -1.96
N VAL A 104 -11.05 -8.71 -0.71
CA VAL A 104 -10.06 -9.10 0.30
C VAL A 104 -10.73 -9.42 1.64
N HIS A 105 -10.06 -10.22 2.45
CA HIS A 105 -10.42 -10.38 3.85
C HIS A 105 -10.24 -9.06 4.60
N ARG A 106 -11.20 -8.72 5.46
CA ARG A 106 -11.05 -7.64 6.43
C ARG A 106 -10.01 -8.08 7.47
N THR A 107 -8.99 -7.25 7.68
CA THR A 107 -7.91 -7.50 8.64
C THR A 107 -7.76 -6.34 9.61
N GLU A 108 -7.17 -6.62 10.77
CA GLU A 108 -6.67 -5.58 11.66
C GLU A 108 -5.23 -5.24 11.26
N PRO A 109 -4.94 -4.00 10.83
CA PRO A 109 -3.61 -3.64 10.37
C PRO A 109 -2.66 -3.44 11.56
N VAL A 110 -1.43 -3.97 11.43
CA VAL A 110 -0.31 -3.55 12.28
C VAL A 110 0.05 -2.11 11.93
N LEU A 111 0.08 -1.21 12.91
CA LEU A 111 0.23 0.23 12.71
C LEU A 111 1.70 0.67 12.52
N VAL A 112 2.44 -0.09 11.72
CA VAL A 112 3.84 0.15 11.36
C VAL A 112 4.01 -0.09 9.87
N GLU A 113 4.77 0.77 9.20
CA GLU A 113 5.19 0.58 7.82
C GLU A 113 6.43 -0.31 7.77
N CYS A 114 6.26 -1.54 7.26
CA CYS A 114 7.31 -2.54 7.14
C CYS A 114 8.17 -2.32 5.88
N VAL A 115 9.14 -1.42 5.94
CA VAL A 115 9.97 -1.06 4.77
C VAL A 115 11.24 -1.91 4.69
N ALA A 116 11.45 -2.58 3.56
CA ALA A 116 12.70 -3.25 3.21
C ALA A 116 13.50 -2.41 2.21
N ARG A 117 14.81 -2.23 2.44
CA ARG A 117 15.69 -1.45 1.56
C ARG A 117 16.84 -2.29 1.06
N GLY A 118 16.92 -2.49 -0.26
CA GLY A 118 18.10 -3.07 -0.93
C GLY A 118 19.08 -2.03 -1.47
N TYR A 119 18.68 -0.76 -1.50
CA TYR A 119 19.47 0.36 -2.02
C TYR A 119 19.28 1.58 -1.09
N ILE A 120 20.32 2.38 -0.93
CA ILE A 120 20.29 3.57 -0.08
C ILE A 120 19.80 4.79 -0.87
N THR A 121 18.61 5.29 -0.55
CA THR A 121 17.98 6.45 -1.22
C THR A 121 16.92 7.10 -0.32
N GLY A 122 16.41 8.25 -0.72
CA GLY A 122 15.33 8.96 0.00
C GLY A 122 15.71 9.28 1.45
N SER A 123 14.77 9.11 2.38
CA SER A 123 14.98 9.40 3.81
C SER A 123 16.16 8.63 4.43
N ALA A 124 16.42 7.40 3.98
CA ALA A 124 17.57 6.61 4.42
C ALA A 124 18.91 7.24 4.00
N TRP A 125 18.98 7.82 2.80
CA TRP A 125 20.18 8.54 2.35
C TRP A 125 20.38 9.84 3.15
N SER A 126 19.30 10.56 3.45
CA SER A 126 19.35 11.77 4.27
C SER A 126 19.90 11.50 5.68
N GLU A 127 19.44 10.43 6.35
CA GLU A 127 19.93 10.01 7.66
C GLU A 127 21.39 9.55 7.60
N TYR A 128 21.74 8.70 6.63
CA TYR A 128 23.11 8.19 6.49
C TYR A 128 24.14 9.30 6.27
N ARG A 129 23.81 10.32 5.47
CA ARG A 129 24.71 11.46 5.27
C ARG A 129 24.96 12.26 6.54
N ARG A 130 24.02 12.26 7.48
CA ARG A 130 24.12 12.99 8.75
C ARG A 130 24.84 12.16 9.81
N ASP A 131 24.43 10.90 9.97
CA ASP A 131 24.79 10.09 11.14
C ASP A 131 25.51 8.77 10.79
N GLY A 132 25.62 8.42 9.50
CA GLY A 132 26.16 7.13 9.05
C GLY A 132 25.23 5.95 9.36
N THR A 133 23.95 6.21 9.66
CA THR A 133 22.96 5.22 10.07
C THR A 133 21.66 5.31 9.27
N VAL A 134 20.84 4.27 9.35
CA VAL A 134 19.45 4.25 8.90
C VAL A 134 18.60 3.53 9.95
N CYS A 135 17.61 4.20 10.53
CA CYS A 135 16.82 3.67 11.65
C CYS A 135 17.70 3.15 12.80
N GLY A 136 18.82 3.83 13.07
CA GLY A 136 19.82 3.42 14.08
C GLY A 136 20.79 2.32 13.63
N ILE A 137 20.57 1.70 12.46
CA ILE A 137 21.48 0.67 11.91
C ILE A 137 22.70 1.35 11.31
N LYS A 138 23.90 1.06 11.82
CA LYS A 138 25.15 1.56 11.24
C LYS A 138 25.42 0.91 9.89
N LEU A 139 25.67 1.75 8.88
CA LEU A 139 26.02 1.29 7.53
C LEU A 139 27.52 1.46 7.24
N PRO A 140 28.07 0.71 6.27
CA PRO A 140 29.46 0.89 5.83
C PRO A 140 29.76 2.34 5.44
N ALA A 141 30.98 2.79 5.71
CA ALA A 141 31.42 4.13 5.28
C ALA A 141 31.57 4.21 3.76
N GLY A 142 31.41 5.42 3.20
CA GLY A 142 31.68 5.71 1.80
C GLY A 142 30.59 5.25 0.82
N LEU A 143 29.37 4.97 1.29
CA LEU A 143 28.24 4.74 0.40
C LEU A 143 27.91 6.02 -0.38
N VAL A 144 27.50 5.85 -1.63
CA VAL A 144 26.96 6.93 -2.48
C VAL A 144 25.45 6.77 -2.68
N GLU A 145 24.79 7.85 -3.10
CA GLU A 145 23.34 7.84 -3.34
C GLU A 145 22.93 6.78 -4.36
N ALA A 146 21.83 6.08 -4.08
CA ALA A 146 21.30 4.96 -4.86
C ALA A 146 22.25 3.74 -4.97
N GLN A 147 23.27 3.64 -4.11
CA GLN A 147 24.12 2.45 -4.06
C GLN A 147 23.36 1.24 -3.47
N LYS A 148 23.65 0.05 -4.02
CA LYS A 148 23.16 -1.22 -3.47
C LYS A 148 23.77 -1.48 -2.08
N LEU A 149 22.94 -1.84 -1.12
CA LEU A 149 23.39 -2.25 0.20
C LEU A 149 24.01 -3.66 0.17
N PRO A 150 24.94 -3.99 1.10
CA PRO A 150 25.50 -5.34 1.19
C PRO A 150 24.43 -6.42 1.37
N GLU A 151 23.41 -6.11 2.18
CA GLU A 151 22.23 -6.92 2.41
C GLU A 151 20.99 -6.02 2.53
N PRO A 152 19.79 -6.51 2.18
CA PRO A 152 18.57 -5.76 2.45
C PRO A 152 18.39 -5.53 3.96
N ILE A 153 18.05 -4.30 4.34
CA ILE A 153 17.78 -3.94 5.73
C ILE A 153 16.29 -3.66 5.93
N PHE A 154 15.79 -3.99 7.11
CA PHE A 154 14.45 -3.64 7.55
C PHE A 154 14.48 -2.30 8.30
N THR A 155 13.63 -1.35 7.89
CA THR A 155 13.64 0.02 8.39
C THR A 155 12.20 0.47 8.69
N PRO A 156 11.68 0.13 9.88
CA PRO A 156 10.29 0.42 10.21
C PRO A 156 10.03 1.93 10.29
N ALA A 157 8.81 2.33 10.00
CA ALA A 157 8.33 3.68 10.25
C ALA A 157 6.96 3.67 10.92
N THR A 158 6.67 4.69 11.72
CA THR A 158 5.31 4.87 12.25
C THR A 158 4.35 5.23 11.13
N LYS A 159 3.10 4.78 11.25
CA LYS A 159 2.02 5.18 10.35
C LYS A 159 1.38 6.46 10.87
N ALA A 160 1.80 7.62 10.38
CA ALA A 160 1.22 8.89 10.84
C ALA A 160 -0.20 9.08 10.27
N GLN A 161 -1.18 9.44 11.11
CA GLN A 161 -2.53 9.80 10.63
C GLN A 161 -2.53 11.15 9.87
N THR A 162 -1.56 12.02 10.17
CA THR A 162 -1.33 13.31 9.53
C THR A 162 0.17 13.62 9.50
N GLY A 163 0.69 14.10 8.37
CA GLY A 163 2.12 14.39 8.20
C GLY A 163 2.87 13.28 7.48
N HIS A 164 4.18 13.21 7.67
CA HIS A 164 5.05 12.20 7.07
C HIS A 164 5.30 11.06 8.05
N ASP A 165 5.46 9.84 7.52
CA ASP A 165 5.88 8.69 8.31
C ASP A 165 7.29 8.92 8.88
N GLU A 166 7.46 8.62 10.17
CA GLU A 166 8.74 8.80 10.86
C GLU A 166 9.44 7.45 11.00
N ASN A 167 10.69 7.37 10.53
CA ASN A 167 11.57 6.22 10.74
C ASN A 167 11.72 5.96 12.25
N ILE A 168 11.57 4.71 12.67
CA ILE A 168 11.74 4.26 14.05
C ILE A 168 12.78 3.15 14.12
N SER A 169 13.38 2.97 15.29
CA SER A 169 14.23 1.82 15.54
C SER A 169 13.40 0.53 15.61
N TYR A 170 14.07 -0.61 15.46
CA TYR A 170 13.43 -1.91 15.62
C TYR A 170 12.84 -2.07 17.03
N GLU A 171 13.55 -1.61 18.06
CA GLU A 171 13.08 -1.66 19.45
C GLU A 171 11.81 -0.85 19.65
N GLN A 172 11.74 0.37 19.07
CA GLN A 172 10.54 1.20 19.11
C GLN A 172 9.36 0.53 18.39
N MET A 173 9.61 -0.18 17.29
CA MET A 173 8.58 -0.97 16.62
C MET A 173 8.05 -2.08 17.54
N VAL A 174 8.93 -2.84 18.19
CA VAL A 174 8.56 -3.92 19.13
C VAL A 174 7.69 -3.37 20.26
N ASP A 175 8.02 -2.18 20.79
CA ASP A 175 7.21 -1.50 21.82
C ASP A 175 5.80 -1.11 21.31
N ILE A 176 5.66 -0.79 20.02
CA ILE A 176 4.37 -0.42 19.40
C ILE A 176 3.51 -1.67 19.13
N VAL A 177 4.09 -2.73 18.58
CA VAL A 177 3.33 -3.88 18.06
C VAL A 177 3.18 -5.02 19.08
N GLY A 178 4.00 -5.03 20.12
CA GLY A 178 4.03 -6.10 21.12
C GLY A 178 4.87 -7.30 20.68
N GLY A 179 5.56 -7.93 21.64
CA GLY A 179 6.66 -8.87 21.38
C GLY A 179 6.33 -10.11 20.55
N ASP A 180 5.10 -10.63 20.55
CA ASP A 180 4.75 -11.80 19.73
C ASP A 180 4.65 -11.47 18.23
N LEU A 181 4.52 -10.19 17.87
CA LEU A 181 4.54 -9.67 16.51
C LEU A 181 5.86 -8.97 16.14
N GLY A 182 6.71 -8.71 17.13
CA GLY A 182 7.94 -7.93 17.05
C GLY A 182 9.15 -8.72 16.57
#